data_AF-A0A2W6YUR7-F1
#
_entry.id   AF-A0A2W6YUR7-F1
#
_cell.length_a   1.000
_cell.length_b   1.000
_cell.length_c   1.000
_cell.angle_alpha   90.00
_cell.angle_beta   90.00
_cell.angle_gamma   90.00
#
_symmetry.space_group_name_H-M   'P 1'
#
loop_
_entity.id
_entity.type
_entity.pdbx_description
1 polymer ?
#
loop_
_entity_poly.entity_id
_entity_poly.type
_entity_poly.pdbx_seq_one_letter_code
_entity_poly.pdbx_strand_id
1 'polypeptide(L)'
;MALDNLLRRELKVSDPNDAKLVAEALLTRYKDTPKAIAIQSEAQGLPFMTSPTTPVTMLAAATSSDAEMEQAIDDVNRDLQELTTNTVLKDVTAELQGWALAIRSAIEAGTSAARFALEARQKDKAFAIRRQMSDYARMARLVGTLTPGVNQYYRKLAQSLDEVAAVLLVKMGEALASVGFSGGRFLLQVPYTELQVRRDAVLYALQNLVGATQAAYGQNDWPRGLDAYRQLFSLLEMSGQGDLRSLLLENELSRVMDQLIQRAAHGTADGLRALGATAQLDLERFRRLVFIGRRDVSPESPPLTSFLLSLQLFADAFDSSGGTRLLRIARPPILFYGLYGIGGMTKADQRLLQLVIERGLFAEQLDCFTQCCNADLITTQVILDKLLYDLDRAIDLYALGIDELGEPEGRAAAYSHLIDIFLDEDAFEPARALPTFPEANLERIESLLRPVDDGPTPVAQFWEINAAQFTELMASTDIRTQELCVQKQMEKRWKTLLQTMAPNCVSLENLLAVVDDLINNTIESLNGDPRSCEVNILLPPTQETSWNSLTHRILSSGANRFKQ
;
A
#
# COMPACT_ATOMS: atom_id res chain seq x y z
N MET A 1 43.45 -32.42 -25.09
CA MET A 1 44.47 -31.50 -24.54
C MET A 1 43.95 -30.09 -24.20
N ALA A 2 43.38 -29.31 -25.14
CA ALA A 2 42.86 -27.97 -24.80
C ALA A 2 41.60 -28.00 -23.90
N LEU A 3 40.70 -28.95 -24.13
CA LEU A 3 39.50 -29.18 -23.32
C LEU A 3 39.85 -29.68 -21.90
N ASP A 4 40.81 -30.58 -21.78
CA ASP A 4 41.25 -31.16 -20.49
C ASP A 4 41.85 -30.09 -19.57
N ASN A 5 42.65 -29.18 -20.14
CA ASN A 5 43.20 -28.05 -19.42
C ASN A 5 42.11 -27.04 -19.00
N LEU A 6 41.07 -26.86 -19.82
CA LEU A 6 39.92 -26.05 -19.47
C LEU A 6 39.14 -26.69 -18.31
N LEU A 7 38.84 -27.98 -18.38
CA LEU A 7 38.12 -28.71 -17.31
C LEU A 7 38.89 -28.70 -15.99
N ARG A 8 40.21 -28.93 -16.01
CA ARG A 8 41.05 -28.84 -14.80
C ARG A 8 41.07 -27.43 -14.21
N ARG A 9 41.12 -26.38 -15.04
CA ARG A 9 41.13 -24.98 -14.57
C ARG A 9 39.77 -24.54 -14.03
N GLU A 10 38.71 -24.86 -14.75
CA GLU A 10 37.34 -24.39 -14.48
C GLU A 10 36.66 -25.18 -13.36
N LEU A 11 36.89 -26.50 -13.28
CA LEU A 11 36.22 -27.38 -12.31
C LEU A 11 37.15 -27.82 -11.17
N LYS A 12 38.44 -27.44 -11.20
CA LYS A 12 39.46 -27.83 -10.22
C LYS A 12 39.57 -29.35 -10.01
N VAL A 13 39.32 -30.12 -11.06
CA VAL A 13 39.37 -31.59 -11.04
C VAL A 13 40.79 -32.08 -11.35
N SER A 14 41.26 -33.12 -10.64
CA SER A 14 42.59 -33.72 -10.82
C SER A 14 42.69 -34.57 -12.09
N ASP A 15 41.65 -35.34 -12.43
CA ASP A 15 41.54 -36.11 -13.67
C ASP A 15 40.25 -35.76 -14.46
N PRO A 16 40.36 -35.05 -15.59
CA PRO A 16 39.20 -34.65 -16.40
C PRO A 16 38.60 -35.81 -17.22
N ASN A 17 39.24 -36.98 -17.24
CA ASN A 17 38.68 -38.18 -17.88
C ASN A 17 37.84 -39.04 -16.92
N ASP A 18 37.89 -38.77 -15.61
CA ASP A 18 37.03 -39.43 -14.63
C ASP A 18 35.67 -38.72 -14.57
N ALA A 19 34.66 -39.35 -15.16
CA ALA A 19 33.30 -38.83 -15.24
C ALA A 19 32.68 -38.56 -13.86
N LYS A 20 33.08 -39.30 -12.80
CA LYS A 20 32.54 -39.09 -11.45
C LYS A 20 33.07 -37.81 -10.83
N LEU A 21 34.38 -37.58 -10.92
CA LEU A 21 35.01 -36.36 -10.37
C LEU A 21 34.54 -35.10 -11.11
N VAL A 22 34.32 -35.19 -12.42
CA VAL A 22 33.77 -34.09 -13.21
C VAL A 22 32.31 -33.81 -12.82
N ALA A 23 31.49 -34.85 -12.62
CA ALA A 23 30.10 -34.70 -12.20
C ALA A 23 29.97 -34.08 -10.80
N GLU A 24 30.78 -34.52 -9.83
CA GLU A 24 30.81 -33.96 -8.48
C GLU A 24 31.25 -32.48 -8.47
N ALA A 25 32.26 -32.14 -9.26
CA ALA A 25 32.73 -30.76 -9.38
C ALA A 25 31.70 -29.85 -10.07
N LEU A 26 30.98 -30.36 -11.08
CA LEU A 26 29.87 -29.65 -11.72
C LEU A 26 28.71 -29.44 -10.74
N LEU A 27 28.32 -30.47 -9.98
CA LEU A 27 27.29 -30.35 -8.94
C LEU A 27 27.67 -29.34 -7.87
N THR A 28 28.92 -29.33 -7.44
CA THR A 28 29.42 -28.38 -6.44
C THR A 28 29.42 -26.94 -6.97
N ARG A 29 29.82 -26.74 -8.24
CA ARG A 29 29.86 -25.42 -8.88
C ARG A 29 28.47 -24.86 -9.17
N TYR A 30 27.52 -25.72 -9.54
CA TYR A 30 26.17 -25.33 -9.93
C TYR A 30 25.12 -25.66 -8.87
N LYS A 31 25.53 -25.92 -7.62
CA LYS A 31 24.67 -26.28 -6.48
C LYS A 31 23.48 -25.33 -6.27
N ASP A 32 23.65 -24.05 -6.63
CA ASP A 32 22.63 -23.01 -6.46
C ASP A 32 21.73 -22.88 -7.70
N THR A 33 21.97 -23.66 -8.76
CA THR A 33 21.13 -23.67 -9.95
C THR A 33 19.94 -24.63 -9.78
N PRO A 34 18.75 -24.25 -10.25
CA PRO A 34 17.52 -25.05 -10.08
C PRO A 34 17.62 -26.44 -10.71
N LYS A 35 18.45 -26.60 -11.75
CA LYS A 35 18.71 -27.91 -12.37
C LYS A 35 19.52 -28.85 -11.48
N ALA A 36 20.51 -28.34 -10.73
CA ALA A 36 21.31 -29.17 -9.83
C ALA A 36 20.48 -29.65 -8.62
N ILE A 37 19.61 -28.79 -8.11
CA ILE A 37 18.65 -29.12 -7.03
C ILE A 37 17.66 -30.19 -7.50
N ALA A 38 17.15 -30.08 -8.73
CA ALA A 38 16.27 -31.10 -9.32
C ALA A 38 16.95 -32.47 -9.44
N ILE A 39 18.19 -32.52 -9.94
CA ILE A 39 18.99 -33.76 -10.05
C ILE A 39 19.27 -34.36 -8.67
N GLN A 40 19.52 -33.53 -7.65
CA GLN A 40 19.75 -33.99 -6.29
C GLN A 40 18.46 -34.54 -5.63
N SER A 41 17.31 -33.94 -5.93
CA SER A 41 16.00 -34.44 -5.49
C SER A 41 15.63 -35.78 -6.15
N GLU A 42 16.03 -35.97 -7.42
CA GLU A 42 15.89 -37.24 -8.14
C GLU A 42 16.77 -38.34 -7.52
N ALA A 43 18.02 -38.02 -7.17
CA ALA A 43 18.90 -38.94 -6.47
C ALA A 43 18.36 -39.36 -5.08
N GLN A 44 17.48 -38.55 -4.49
CA GLN A 44 16.74 -38.84 -3.25
C GLN A 44 15.40 -39.56 -3.50
N GLY A 45 15.09 -39.91 -4.75
CA GLY A 45 13.88 -40.66 -5.12
C GLY A 45 12.62 -39.82 -5.32
N LEU A 46 12.75 -38.49 -5.42
CA LEU A 46 11.61 -37.60 -5.69
C LEU A 46 11.42 -37.42 -7.21
N PRO A 47 10.17 -37.43 -7.73
CA PRO A 47 9.91 -37.34 -9.16
C PRO A 47 10.34 -36.00 -9.75
N PHE A 48 10.76 -36.03 -11.02
CA PHE A 48 11.21 -34.87 -11.81
C PHE A 48 10.07 -33.88 -12.03
N MET A 49 9.82 -33.01 -11.06
CA MET A 49 8.86 -31.93 -11.20
C MET A 49 9.53 -30.82 -12.01
N THR A 50 9.27 -30.77 -13.31
CA THR A 50 9.33 -29.53 -14.11
C THR A 50 8.20 -28.57 -13.69
N SER A 51 7.98 -28.41 -12.38
CA SER A 51 7.19 -27.29 -11.88
C SER A 51 8.02 -26.03 -12.11
N PRO A 52 7.42 -24.89 -12.48
CA PRO A 52 8.12 -23.62 -12.43
C PRO A 52 8.61 -23.48 -10.99
N THR A 53 9.92 -23.61 -10.80
CA THR A 53 10.53 -23.48 -9.49
C THR A 53 10.09 -22.12 -8.97
N THR A 54 9.39 -22.11 -7.85
CA THR A 54 9.26 -20.94 -7.00
C THR A 54 10.65 -20.33 -6.95
N PRO A 55 10.84 -19.07 -7.41
CA PRO A 55 12.17 -18.49 -7.41
C PRO A 55 12.72 -18.64 -6.00
N VAL A 56 13.91 -19.21 -5.87
CA VAL A 56 14.63 -19.24 -4.60
C VAL A 56 14.69 -17.79 -4.19
N THR A 57 13.90 -17.41 -3.18
CA THR A 57 13.95 -16.10 -2.60
C THR A 57 15.36 -15.98 -2.05
N MET A 58 16.24 -15.30 -2.78
CA MET A 58 17.57 -15.01 -2.25
C MET A 58 17.33 -14.37 -0.91
N LEU A 59 17.84 -14.98 0.16
CA LEU A 59 17.82 -14.39 1.48
C LEU A 59 18.44 -13.01 1.32
N ALA A 60 17.63 -11.96 1.50
CA ALA A 60 18.12 -10.60 1.51
C ALA A 60 19.25 -10.53 2.54
N ALA A 61 20.40 -9.99 2.14
CA ALA A 61 21.57 -9.90 3.02
C ALA A 61 21.20 -9.11 4.28
N ALA A 62 21.77 -9.49 5.42
CA ALA A 62 21.54 -8.78 6.67
C ALA A 62 21.95 -7.29 6.53
N THR A 63 21.09 -6.42 7.02
CA THR A 63 21.19 -4.95 6.95
C THR A 63 21.33 -4.35 8.34
N SER A 64 21.77 -3.09 8.43
CA SER A 64 21.87 -2.37 9.72
C SER A 64 20.53 -2.32 10.46
N SER A 65 19.41 -2.24 9.73
CA SER A 65 18.07 -2.23 10.32
C SER A 65 17.64 -3.58 10.93
N ASP A 66 18.36 -4.69 10.68
CA ASP A 66 18.05 -5.97 11.33
C ASP A 66 18.34 -5.92 12.84
N ALA A 67 19.42 -5.25 13.26
CA ALA A 67 19.75 -5.07 14.67
C ALA A 67 18.75 -4.13 15.37
N GLU A 68 18.39 -3.02 14.72
CA GLU A 68 17.37 -2.09 15.21
C GLU A 68 16.00 -2.76 15.33
N MET A 69 15.65 -3.63 14.39
CA MET A 69 14.41 -4.40 14.44
C MET A 69 14.40 -5.43 15.57
N GLU A 70 15.52 -6.14 15.78
CA GLU A 70 15.64 -7.08 16.89
C GLU A 70 15.47 -6.36 18.24
N GLN A 71 16.11 -5.21 18.41
CA GLN A 71 15.94 -4.36 19.59
C GLN A 71 14.47 -3.95 19.78
N ALA A 72 13.82 -3.41 18.74
CA ALA A 72 12.42 -2.99 18.83
C ALA A 72 11.47 -4.15 19.15
N ILE A 73 11.73 -5.36 18.60
CA ILE A 73 10.98 -6.58 18.92
C ILE A 73 11.15 -6.96 20.40
N ASP A 74 12.38 -6.90 20.91
CA ASP A 74 12.69 -7.22 22.30
C ASP A 74 12.02 -6.25 23.27
N ASP A 75 11.96 -4.96 22.94
CA ASP A 75 11.29 -3.94 23.75
C ASP A 75 9.77 -4.14 23.74
N VAL A 76 9.14 -4.42 22.59
CA VAL A 76 7.71 -4.82 22.53
C VAL A 76 7.43 -6.06 23.37
N ASN A 77 8.29 -7.08 23.30
CA ASN A 77 8.12 -8.31 24.06
C ASN A 77 8.21 -8.06 25.57
N ARG A 78 9.13 -7.19 26.00
CA ARG A 78 9.29 -6.80 27.40
C ARG A 78 8.05 -6.06 27.91
N ASP A 79 7.55 -5.09 27.15
CA ASP A 79 6.38 -4.30 27.55
C ASP A 79 5.09 -5.14 27.57
N LEU A 80 4.91 -6.04 26.60
CA LEU A 80 3.79 -6.99 26.61
C LEU A 80 3.87 -7.95 27.80
N GLN A 81 5.07 -8.40 28.16
CA GLN A 81 5.28 -9.25 29.33
C GLN A 81 4.96 -8.48 30.62
N GLU A 82 5.35 -7.21 30.72
CA GLU A 82 5.04 -6.34 31.85
C GLU A 82 3.51 -6.16 32.01
N LEU A 83 2.79 -5.90 30.92
CA LEU A 83 1.32 -5.75 30.95
C LEU A 83 0.60 -7.05 31.31
N THR A 84 1.03 -8.19 30.76
CA THR A 84 0.37 -9.49 30.98
C THR A 84 0.65 -10.10 32.35
N THR A 85 1.71 -9.66 33.04
CA THR A 85 2.06 -10.12 34.39
C THR A 85 1.65 -9.15 35.49
N ASN A 86 1.13 -7.97 35.12
CA ASN A 86 0.69 -6.96 36.07
C ASN A 86 -0.56 -7.41 36.86
N THR A 87 -0.48 -7.37 38.19
CA THR A 87 -1.56 -7.79 39.09
C THR A 87 -2.80 -6.91 39.02
N VAL A 88 -2.66 -5.65 38.59
CA VAL A 88 -3.76 -4.70 38.39
C VAL A 88 -4.61 -5.08 37.18
N LEU A 89 -4.02 -5.76 36.19
CA LEU A 89 -4.64 -6.12 34.91
C LEU A 89 -5.11 -7.59 34.84
N LYS A 90 -5.27 -8.23 36.00
CA LYS A 90 -5.70 -9.64 36.08
C LYS A 90 -7.04 -9.92 35.40
N ASP A 91 -7.93 -8.93 35.35
CA ASP A 91 -9.29 -9.08 34.83
C ASP A 91 -9.35 -9.01 33.29
N VAL A 92 -8.28 -8.50 32.64
CA VAL A 92 -8.15 -8.37 31.17
C VAL A 92 -6.94 -9.14 30.61
N THR A 93 -6.42 -10.10 31.38
CA THR A 93 -5.19 -10.82 31.02
C THR A 93 -5.38 -11.67 29.75
N ALA A 94 -6.57 -12.24 29.53
CA ALA A 94 -6.84 -13.04 28.34
C ALA A 94 -6.83 -12.18 27.06
N GLU A 95 -7.40 -10.97 27.14
CA GLU A 95 -7.43 -9.97 26.09
C GLU A 95 -6.00 -9.50 25.76
N LEU A 96 -5.19 -9.20 26.78
CA LEU A 96 -3.79 -8.79 26.61
C LEU A 96 -2.91 -9.92 26.05
N GLN A 97 -3.16 -11.18 26.40
CA GLN A 97 -2.50 -12.33 25.79
C GLN A 97 -2.90 -12.47 24.30
N GLY A 98 -4.17 -12.23 23.98
CA GLY A 98 -4.65 -12.16 22.60
C GLY A 98 -3.94 -11.08 21.80
N TRP A 99 -3.81 -9.87 22.36
CA TRP A 99 -3.04 -8.77 21.78
C TRP A 99 -1.59 -9.17 21.56
N ALA A 100 -0.92 -9.76 22.56
CA ALA A 100 0.47 -10.17 22.46
C ALA A 100 0.71 -11.17 21.32
N LEU A 101 -0.17 -12.17 21.18
CA LEU A 101 -0.08 -13.15 20.09
C LEU A 101 -0.30 -12.49 18.72
N ALA A 102 -1.31 -11.63 18.60
CA ALA A 102 -1.62 -10.95 17.35
C ALA A 102 -0.51 -9.98 16.92
N ILE A 103 0.02 -9.19 17.87
CA ILE A 103 1.12 -8.26 17.65
C ILE A 103 2.37 -9.02 17.19
N ARG A 104 2.81 -10.06 17.91
CA ARG A 104 3.98 -10.86 17.53
C ARG A 104 3.86 -11.44 16.13
N SER A 105 2.71 -12.07 15.82
CA SER A 105 2.47 -12.65 14.51
C SER A 105 2.48 -11.59 13.39
N ALA A 106 1.90 -10.42 13.65
CA ALA A 106 1.91 -9.31 12.70
C ALA A 106 3.33 -8.79 12.47
N ILE A 107 4.13 -8.60 13.53
CA ILE A 107 5.52 -8.13 13.42
C ILE A 107 6.39 -9.11 12.61
N GLU A 108 6.28 -10.42 12.87
CA GLU A 108 6.99 -11.44 12.09
C GLU A 108 6.59 -11.39 10.60
N ALA A 109 5.29 -11.32 10.31
CA ALA A 109 4.78 -11.22 8.96
C ALA A 109 5.20 -9.91 8.26
N GLY A 110 5.31 -8.81 9.01
CA GLY A 110 5.71 -7.50 8.52
C GLY A 110 7.20 -7.45 8.21
N THR A 111 8.03 -7.97 9.11
CA THR A 111 9.48 -8.10 8.91
C THR A 111 9.80 -8.91 7.67
N SER A 112 9.10 -10.03 7.48
CA SER A 112 9.25 -10.87 6.30
C SER A 112 8.82 -10.14 5.01
N ALA A 113 7.67 -9.45 5.04
CA ALA A 113 7.15 -8.72 3.89
C ALA A 113 8.05 -7.52 3.51
N ALA A 114 8.57 -6.78 4.49
CA ALA A 114 9.40 -5.61 4.26
C ALA A 114 10.71 -5.95 3.53
N ARG A 115 11.27 -7.14 3.73
CA ARG A 115 12.46 -7.64 3.00
C ARG A 115 12.23 -7.78 1.49
N PHE A 116 10.97 -7.93 1.07
CA PHE A 116 10.58 -8.10 -0.31
C PHE A 116 9.74 -6.93 -0.83
N ALA A 117 9.93 -5.72 -0.29
CA ALA A 117 9.16 -4.52 -0.64
C ALA A 117 9.24 -4.09 -2.12
N LEU A 118 10.13 -4.70 -2.91
CA LEU A 118 10.12 -4.55 -4.36
C LEU A 118 8.84 -5.14 -4.99
N GLU A 119 8.33 -6.23 -4.43
CA GLU A 119 7.08 -6.83 -4.86
C GLU A 119 5.90 -6.02 -4.30
N ALA A 120 5.01 -5.55 -5.17
CA ALA A 120 3.89 -4.69 -4.79
C ALA A 120 3.03 -5.31 -3.66
N ARG A 121 2.71 -6.60 -3.76
CA ARG A 121 1.93 -7.30 -2.75
C ARG A 121 2.61 -7.31 -1.37
N GLN A 122 3.92 -7.51 -1.32
CA GLN A 122 4.66 -7.57 -0.06
C GLN A 122 4.82 -6.17 0.54
N LYS A 123 5.06 -5.17 -0.31
CA LYS A 123 5.05 -3.75 0.09
C LYS A 123 3.71 -3.35 0.71
N ASP A 124 2.59 -3.64 0.05
CA ASP A 124 1.25 -3.31 0.54
C ASP A 124 0.95 -4.04 1.85
N LYS A 125 1.36 -5.31 1.96
CA LYS A 125 1.28 -6.08 3.20
C LYS A 125 2.10 -5.45 4.33
N ALA A 126 3.32 -4.98 4.05
CA ALA A 126 4.17 -4.33 5.04
C ALA A 126 3.57 -2.99 5.50
N PHE A 127 3.00 -2.16 4.60
CA PHE A 127 2.24 -0.97 4.98
C PHE A 127 1.00 -1.32 5.81
N ALA A 128 0.25 -2.36 5.44
CA ALA A 128 -0.91 -2.80 6.21
C ALA A 128 -0.53 -3.20 7.64
N ILE A 129 0.60 -3.89 7.80
CA ILE A 129 1.11 -4.30 9.12
C ILE A 129 1.63 -3.11 9.91
N ARG A 130 2.34 -2.17 9.28
CA ARG A 130 2.74 -0.90 9.92
C ARG A 130 1.52 -0.17 10.48
N ARG A 131 0.47 -0.02 9.67
CA ARG A 131 -0.80 0.58 10.06
C ARG A 131 -1.44 -0.15 11.23
N GLN A 132 -1.42 -1.48 11.20
CA GLN A 132 -1.89 -2.30 12.31
C GLN A 132 -1.08 -2.07 13.61
N MET A 133 0.23 -1.83 13.53
CA MET A 133 1.04 -1.48 14.71
C MET A 133 0.64 -0.11 15.27
N SER A 134 0.45 0.89 14.41
CA SER A 134 -0.08 2.20 14.82
C SER A 134 -1.49 2.10 15.43
N ASP A 135 -2.34 1.20 14.94
CA ASP A 135 -3.67 0.92 15.52
C ASP A 135 -3.55 0.37 16.95
N TYR A 136 -2.68 -0.61 17.17
CA TYR A 136 -2.41 -1.13 18.52
C TYR A 136 -1.76 -0.09 19.43
N ALA A 137 -0.85 0.73 18.92
CA ALA A 137 -0.19 1.79 19.69
C ALA A 137 -1.20 2.85 20.13
N ARG A 138 -2.12 3.26 19.24
CA ARG A 138 -3.22 4.15 19.58
C ARG A 138 -4.17 3.56 20.59
N MET A 139 -4.55 2.30 20.41
CA MET A 139 -5.42 1.59 21.34
C MET A 139 -4.77 1.45 22.72
N ALA A 140 -3.46 1.15 22.78
CA ALA A 140 -2.72 1.09 24.03
C ALA A 140 -2.72 2.45 24.74
N ARG A 141 -2.40 3.55 24.04
CA ARG A 141 -2.48 4.91 24.60
C ARG A 141 -3.86 5.22 25.17
N LEU A 142 -4.92 4.92 24.42
CA LEU A 142 -6.30 5.18 24.84
C LEU A 142 -6.71 4.33 26.05
N VAL A 143 -6.43 3.03 26.06
CA VAL A 143 -6.68 2.17 27.24
C VAL A 143 -5.87 2.66 28.45
N GLY A 144 -4.62 3.06 28.25
CA GLY A 144 -3.77 3.65 29.27
C GLY A 144 -4.37 4.92 29.87
N THR A 145 -4.90 5.83 29.04
CA THR A 145 -5.57 7.06 29.52
C THR A 145 -6.79 6.76 30.38
N LEU A 146 -7.54 5.68 30.06
CA LEU A 146 -8.72 5.24 30.81
C LEU A 146 -8.36 4.51 32.11
N THR A 147 -7.10 4.07 32.25
CA THR A 147 -6.60 3.35 33.43
C THR A 147 -5.35 4.04 34.01
N PRO A 148 -5.52 5.18 34.72
CA PRO A 148 -4.41 6.03 35.17
C PRO A 148 -3.31 5.30 35.95
N GLY A 149 -3.67 4.27 36.75
CA GLY A 149 -2.71 3.51 37.55
C GLY A 149 -1.73 2.62 36.75
N VAL A 150 -2.01 2.38 35.46
CA VAL A 150 -1.17 1.57 34.56
C VAL A 150 -0.89 2.27 33.23
N ASN A 151 -1.27 3.55 33.10
CA ASN A 151 -1.09 4.36 31.89
C ASN A 151 0.34 4.30 31.34
N GLN A 152 1.34 4.39 32.23
CA GLN A 152 2.74 4.37 31.83
C GLN A 152 3.15 3.05 31.14
N TYR A 153 2.63 1.90 31.56
CA TYR A 153 2.94 0.61 30.95
C TYR A 153 2.35 0.50 29.52
N TYR A 154 1.12 0.96 29.34
CA TYR A 154 0.51 1.02 28.02
C TYR A 154 1.19 2.03 27.09
N ARG A 155 1.66 3.16 27.63
CA ARG A 155 2.43 4.15 26.86
C ARG A 155 3.77 3.62 26.38
N LYS A 156 4.50 2.91 27.23
CA LYS A 156 5.74 2.22 26.82
C LYS A 156 5.49 1.22 25.69
N LEU A 157 4.46 0.38 25.83
CA LEU A 157 4.06 -0.53 24.74
C LEU A 157 3.79 0.24 23.44
N ALA A 158 3.07 1.37 23.52
CA ALA A 158 2.78 2.18 22.34
C ALA A 158 4.05 2.79 21.71
N GLN A 159 5.01 3.24 22.51
CA GLN A 159 6.32 3.71 22.03
C GLN A 159 7.08 2.59 21.32
N SER A 160 7.18 1.41 21.94
CA SER A 160 7.84 0.25 21.34
C SER A 160 7.17 -0.20 20.02
N LEU A 161 5.84 -0.10 19.92
CA LEU A 161 5.11 -0.36 18.68
C LEU A 161 5.37 0.69 17.59
N ASP A 162 5.49 1.96 17.97
CA ASP A 162 5.86 3.05 17.06
C ASP A 162 7.28 2.84 16.50
N GLU A 163 8.23 2.39 17.33
CA GLU A 163 9.59 2.06 16.90
C GLU A 163 9.59 0.95 15.85
N VAL A 164 8.86 -0.14 16.10
CA VAL A 164 8.69 -1.22 15.11
C VAL A 164 8.07 -0.68 13.82
N ALA A 165 7.04 0.15 13.90
CA ALA A 165 6.39 0.75 12.74
C ALA A 165 7.35 1.65 11.93
N ALA A 166 8.24 2.39 12.60
CA ALA A 166 9.26 3.21 11.96
C ALA A 166 10.34 2.34 11.27
N VAL A 167 10.85 1.32 11.95
CA VAL A 167 11.86 0.40 11.39
C VAL A 167 11.32 -0.37 10.19
N LEU A 168 10.02 -0.70 10.15
CA LEU A 168 9.38 -1.29 8.97
C LEU A 168 9.48 -0.39 7.73
N LEU A 169 9.29 0.93 7.85
CA LEU A 169 9.47 1.86 6.72
C LEU A 169 10.91 1.87 6.22
N VAL A 170 11.87 1.93 7.15
CA VAL A 170 13.30 1.92 6.84
C VAL A 170 13.66 0.61 6.11
N LYS A 171 13.21 -0.55 6.62
CA LYS A 171 13.43 -1.86 6.00
C LYS A 171 12.90 -1.95 4.59
N MET A 172 11.70 -1.44 4.32
CA MET A 172 11.15 -1.41 2.96
C MET A 172 12.04 -0.56 2.02
N GLY A 173 12.50 0.60 2.47
CA GLY A 173 13.40 1.43 1.68
C GLY A 173 14.79 0.81 1.48
N GLU A 174 15.33 0.13 2.48
CA GLU A 174 16.60 -0.61 2.36
C GLU A 174 16.48 -1.78 1.38
N ALA A 175 15.36 -2.51 1.40
CA ALA A 175 15.08 -3.58 0.45
C ALA A 175 15.10 -3.05 -0.99
N LEU A 176 14.44 -1.91 -1.26
CA LEU A 176 14.51 -1.25 -2.56
C LEU A 176 15.95 -0.84 -2.93
N ALA A 177 16.69 -0.25 -1.99
CA ALA A 177 18.06 0.20 -2.24
C ALA A 177 19.03 -0.96 -2.50
N SER A 178 18.88 -2.09 -1.81
CA SER A 178 19.77 -3.26 -1.91
C SER A 178 19.78 -3.91 -3.29
N VAL A 179 18.67 -3.82 -4.02
CA VAL A 179 18.54 -4.31 -5.39
C VAL A 179 19.25 -3.40 -6.40
N GLY A 180 19.73 -2.23 -5.96
CA GLY A 180 20.36 -1.22 -6.81
C GLY A 180 19.34 -0.32 -7.50
N PHE A 181 18.10 -0.27 -6.99
CA PHE A 181 17.08 0.64 -7.48
C PHE A 181 17.50 2.09 -7.16
N SER A 182 17.90 2.83 -8.19
CA SER A 182 18.51 4.16 -8.05
C SER A 182 17.56 5.29 -8.47
N GLY A 183 16.26 5.17 -8.22
CA GLY A 183 15.28 6.20 -8.60
C GLY A 183 14.73 6.09 -10.03
N GLY A 184 14.83 4.93 -10.68
CA GLY A 184 14.04 4.68 -11.89
C GLY A 184 12.55 4.78 -11.56
N ARG A 185 11.72 5.43 -12.39
CA ARG A 185 10.28 5.64 -12.11
C ARG A 185 9.44 4.36 -12.17
N PHE A 186 10.06 3.19 -12.30
CA PHE A 186 9.36 1.97 -12.70
C PHE A 186 9.41 0.91 -11.59
N LEU A 187 8.42 0.97 -10.71
CA LEU A 187 8.06 -0.15 -9.83
C LEU A 187 6.78 -0.76 -10.36
N LEU A 188 6.72 -2.09 -10.46
CA LEU A 188 5.51 -2.80 -10.88
C LEU A 188 4.40 -2.61 -9.86
N GLN A 189 3.15 -2.52 -10.31
CA GLN A 189 1.97 -2.46 -9.43
C GLN A 189 1.51 -3.85 -8.97
N VAL A 190 1.90 -4.90 -9.68
CA VAL A 190 1.42 -6.26 -9.41
C VAL A 190 2.60 -7.23 -9.33
N PRO A 191 2.45 -8.34 -8.58
CA PRO A 191 3.45 -9.38 -8.56
C PRO A 191 3.61 -10.05 -9.92
N TYR A 192 4.80 -10.60 -10.17
CA TYR A 192 5.13 -11.27 -11.44
C TYR A 192 4.18 -12.42 -11.78
N THR A 193 3.75 -13.19 -10.79
CA THR A 193 2.80 -14.30 -10.97
C THR A 193 1.44 -13.80 -11.48
N GLU A 194 1.01 -12.62 -11.05
CA GLU A 194 -0.23 -12.01 -11.52
C GLU A 194 -0.10 -11.48 -12.96
N LEU A 195 1.08 -10.98 -13.37
CA LEU A 195 1.31 -10.60 -14.77
C LEU A 195 1.09 -11.76 -15.74
N GLN A 196 1.51 -12.97 -15.36
CA GLN A 196 1.30 -14.18 -16.16
C GLN A 196 -0.20 -14.49 -16.28
N VAL A 197 -0.94 -14.42 -15.16
CA VAL A 197 -2.40 -14.64 -15.16
C VAL A 197 -3.12 -13.58 -16.01
N ARG A 198 -2.74 -12.30 -15.90
CA ARG A 198 -3.32 -11.22 -16.72
C ARG A 198 -3.05 -11.41 -18.21
N ARG A 199 -1.82 -11.80 -18.58
CA ARG A 199 -1.47 -12.17 -19.97
C ARG A 199 -2.35 -13.29 -20.50
N ASP A 200 -2.51 -14.37 -19.74
CA ASP A 200 -3.33 -15.51 -20.15
C ASP A 200 -4.81 -15.11 -20.27
N ALA A 201 -5.31 -14.24 -19.40
CA ALA A 201 -6.66 -13.69 -19.51
C ALA A 201 -6.87 -12.83 -20.77
N VAL A 202 -5.85 -12.06 -21.20
CA VAL A 202 -5.89 -11.32 -22.47
C VAL A 202 -5.95 -12.29 -23.66
N LEU A 203 -5.08 -13.31 -23.68
CA LEU A 203 -5.05 -14.29 -24.77
C LEU A 203 -6.36 -15.07 -24.85
N TYR A 204 -6.89 -15.50 -23.71
CA TYR A 204 -8.20 -16.16 -23.63
C TYR A 204 -9.31 -15.24 -24.17
N ALA A 205 -9.34 -13.97 -23.77
CA ALA A 205 -10.32 -13.00 -24.25
C ALA A 205 -10.19 -12.71 -25.76
N LEU A 206 -8.98 -12.78 -26.32
CA LEU A 206 -8.77 -12.65 -27.77
C LEU A 206 -9.23 -13.90 -28.54
N GLN A 207 -8.85 -15.10 -28.09
CA GLN A 207 -9.31 -16.37 -28.68
C GLN A 207 -10.84 -16.45 -28.72
N ASN A 208 -11.43 -16.00 -27.62
CA ASN A 208 -12.85 -15.76 -27.47
C ASN A 208 -13.38 -14.83 -28.58
N LEU A 209 -12.88 -13.59 -28.66
CA LEU A 209 -13.31 -12.61 -29.66
C LEU A 209 -13.22 -13.12 -31.12
N VAL A 210 -12.18 -13.89 -31.44
CA VAL A 210 -11.91 -14.45 -32.79
C VAL A 210 -12.70 -15.73 -33.05
N GLY A 211 -13.31 -16.35 -32.04
CA GLY A 211 -14.03 -17.62 -32.16
C GLY A 211 -13.13 -18.84 -32.34
N ALA A 212 -11.89 -18.79 -31.82
CA ALA A 212 -10.87 -19.84 -31.96
C ALA A 212 -10.86 -20.87 -30.81
N THR A 213 -11.79 -20.78 -29.84
CA THR A 213 -11.83 -21.68 -28.68
C THR A 213 -12.26 -23.10 -29.03
N GLN A 214 -11.60 -24.11 -28.44
CA GLN A 214 -11.86 -25.54 -28.69
C GLN A 214 -13.23 -26.04 -28.24
N ALA A 215 -13.91 -25.34 -27.33
CA ALA A 215 -15.29 -25.64 -26.96
C ALA A 215 -16.23 -24.97 -27.97
N ALA A 216 -16.96 -25.78 -28.74
CA ALA A 216 -18.06 -25.31 -29.58
C ALA A 216 -19.19 -24.81 -28.67
N TYR A 217 -19.11 -23.56 -28.24
CA TYR A 217 -20.16 -22.90 -27.50
C TYR A 217 -21.41 -22.68 -28.38
N GLY A 218 -22.58 -22.62 -27.76
CA GLY A 218 -23.84 -22.46 -28.46
C GLY A 218 -23.98 -21.09 -29.11
N GLN A 219 -24.93 -20.95 -30.03
CA GLN A 219 -25.23 -19.72 -30.76
C GLN A 219 -25.60 -18.51 -29.85
N ASN A 220 -25.87 -18.76 -28.56
CA ASN A 220 -26.19 -17.76 -27.54
C ASN A 220 -24.99 -17.29 -26.69
N ASP A 221 -23.84 -17.97 -26.78
CA ASP A 221 -22.68 -17.70 -25.91
C ASP A 221 -21.70 -16.68 -26.54
N TRP A 222 -21.82 -16.45 -27.85
CA TRP A 222 -21.02 -15.49 -28.63
C TRP A 222 -21.88 -14.41 -29.31
N PRO A 223 -22.70 -13.63 -28.59
CA PRO A 223 -23.42 -12.56 -29.25
C PRO A 223 -22.41 -11.56 -29.82
N ARG A 224 -22.27 -11.54 -31.16
CA ARG A 224 -21.61 -10.48 -31.95
C ARG A 224 -20.08 -10.36 -31.78
N GLY A 225 -19.40 -11.40 -31.29
CA GLY A 225 -17.93 -11.41 -31.18
C GLY A 225 -17.22 -11.23 -32.53
N LEU A 226 -17.56 -12.09 -33.50
CA LEU A 226 -16.99 -12.05 -34.86
C LEU A 226 -17.34 -10.76 -35.61
N ASP A 227 -18.56 -10.24 -35.43
CA ASP A 227 -18.99 -9.00 -36.07
C ASP A 227 -18.23 -7.80 -35.50
N ALA A 228 -18.03 -7.76 -34.18
CA ALA A 228 -17.21 -6.76 -33.52
C ALA A 228 -15.74 -6.85 -33.94
N TYR A 229 -15.20 -8.06 -34.08
CA TYR A 229 -13.85 -8.27 -34.61
C TYR A 229 -13.70 -7.70 -36.03
N ARG A 230 -14.66 -7.98 -36.92
CA ARG A 230 -14.67 -7.44 -38.29
C ARG A 230 -14.75 -5.91 -38.30
N GLN A 231 -15.66 -5.33 -37.52
CA GLN A 231 -15.81 -3.88 -37.42
C GLN A 231 -14.52 -3.22 -36.90
N LEU A 232 -13.92 -3.77 -35.84
CA LEU A 232 -12.65 -3.28 -35.31
C LEU A 232 -11.53 -3.40 -36.34
N PHE A 233 -11.43 -4.52 -37.04
CA PHE A 233 -10.42 -4.74 -38.08
C PHE A 233 -10.55 -3.72 -39.22
N SER A 234 -11.76 -3.52 -39.73
CA SER A 234 -12.04 -2.52 -40.78
C SER A 234 -11.80 -1.10 -40.27
N LEU A 235 -12.15 -0.79 -39.02
CA LEU A 235 -11.90 0.50 -38.41
C LEU A 235 -10.40 0.79 -38.35
N LEU A 236 -9.59 -0.16 -37.88
CA LEU A 236 -8.13 -0.02 -37.85
C LEU A 236 -7.53 0.15 -39.24
N GLU A 237 -8.06 -0.57 -40.24
CA GLU A 237 -7.63 -0.47 -41.64
C GLU A 237 -7.95 0.90 -42.25
N MET A 238 -9.19 1.39 -42.10
CA MET A 238 -9.60 2.72 -42.56
C MET A 238 -8.83 3.84 -41.86
N SER A 239 -8.45 3.62 -40.60
CA SER A 239 -7.68 4.58 -39.79
C SER A 239 -6.17 4.56 -40.08
N GLY A 240 -5.70 3.65 -40.93
CA GLY A 240 -4.27 3.46 -41.21
C GLY A 240 -3.45 2.89 -40.05
N GLN A 241 -4.10 2.27 -39.06
CA GLN A 241 -3.51 1.78 -37.81
C GLN A 241 -3.02 0.32 -37.96
N GLY A 242 -2.20 0.07 -38.99
CA GLY A 242 -1.72 -1.28 -39.32
C GLY A 242 -0.84 -1.91 -38.22
N ASP A 243 -0.18 -1.07 -37.42
CA ASP A 243 0.62 -1.44 -36.25
C ASP A 243 -0.22 -1.98 -35.09
N LEU A 244 -1.46 -1.52 -34.93
CA LEU A 244 -2.38 -2.03 -33.91
C LEU A 244 -3.09 -3.30 -34.38
N ARG A 245 -3.35 -3.42 -35.68
CA ARG A 245 -3.96 -4.60 -36.28
C ARG A 245 -3.13 -5.86 -36.07
N SER A 246 -1.79 -5.75 -36.02
CA SER A 246 -0.93 -6.89 -35.71
C SER A 246 -1.18 -7.46 -34.31
N LEU A 247 -1.68 -6.65 -33.36
CA LEU A 247 -1.99 -7.08 -31.99
C LEU A 247 -3.29 -7.91 -31.90
N LEU A 248 -4.09 -7.96 -32.96
CA LEU A 248 -5.23 -8.87 -33.06
C LEU A 248 -4.81 -10.30 -33.42
N LEU A 249 -3.52 -10.53 -33.69
CA LEU A 249 -2.94 -11.86 -33.89
C LEU A 249 -2.40 -12.37 -32.56
N GLU A 250 -2.85 -13.56 -32.14
CA GLU A 250 -2.46 -14.16 -30.86
C GLU A 250 -0.95 -14.29 -30.70
N ASN A 251 -0.24 -14.75 -31.75
CA ASN A 251 1.21 -14.93 -31.71
C ASN A 251 1.97 -13.62 -31.47
N GLU A 252 1.56 -12.54 -32.12
CA GLU A 252 2.23 -11.23 -31.95
C GLU A 252 1.89 -10.62 -30.60
N LEU A 253 0.62 -10.70 -30.17
CA LEU A 253 0.21 -10.19 -28.87
C LEU A 253 0.93 -10.94 -27.73
N SER A 254 0.94 -12.27 -27.78
CA SER A 254 1.66 -13.12 -26.84
C SER A 254 3.14 -12.76 -26.81
N ARG A 255 3.78 -12.64 -27.98
CA ARG A 255 5.21 -12.32 -28.07
C ARG A 255 5.54 -10.98 -27.41
N VAL A 256 4.74 -9.94 -27.65
CA VAL A 256 4.98 -8.61 -27.04
C VAL A 256 4.75 -8.66 -25.52
N MET A 257 3.69 -9.31 -25.05
CA MET A 257 3.44 -9.47 -23.61
C MET A 257 4.53 -10.30 -22.92
N ASP A 258 4.98 -11.38 -23.54
CA ASP A 258 6.07 -12.23 -23.03
C ASP A 258 7.39 -11.46 -22.94
N GLN A 259 7.68 -10.60 -23.93
CA GLN A 259 8.86 -9.74 -23.88
C GLN A 259 8.79 -8.74 -22.72
N LEU A 260 7.62 -8.15 -22.44
CA LEU A 260 7.42 -7.26 -21.29
C LEU A 260 7.59 -8.01 -19.95
N ILE A 261 6.98 -9.19 -19.83
CA ILE A 261 7.08 -10.05 -18.64
C ILE A 261 8.54 -10.51 -18.44
N GLN A 262 9.23 -10.91 -19.50
CA GLN A 262 10.61 -11.35 -19.42
C GLN A 262 11.56 -10.22 -18.98
N ARG A 263 11.33 -8.98 -19.42
CA ARG A 263 12.09 -7.81 -18.96
C ARG A 263 11.79 -7.47 -17.49
N ALA A 264 10.58 -7.73 -17.03
CA ALA A 264 10.17 -7.62 -15.63
C ALA A 264 10.72 -8.77 -14.74
N ALA A 265 11.20 -9.85 -15.34
CA ALA A 265 11.56 -11.06 -14.61
C ALA A 265 12.76 -10.83 -13.67
N HIS A 266 12.68 -11.45 -12.49
CA HIS A 266 13.66 -11.44 -11.39
C HIS A 266 13.82 -10.11 -10.63
N GLY A 267 13.06 -9.06 -10.96
CA GLY A 267 13.06 -7.81 -10.18
C GLY A 267 14.45 -7.18 -10.03
N THR A 268 15.41 -7.52 -10.89
CA THR A 268 16.75 -6.94 -10.81
C THR A 268 16.69 -5.47 -11.20
N ALA A 269 17.54 -4.62 -10.60
CA ALA A 269 17.54 -3.20 -10.96
C ALA A 269 17.81 -2.98 -12.46
N ASP A 270 18.64 -3.80 -13.08
CA ASP A 270 18.91 -3.70 -14.52
C ASP A 270 17.70 -4.10 -15.37
N GLY A 271 16.94 -5.12 -14.95
CA GLY A 271 15.68 -5.51 -15.60
C GLY A 271 14.63 -4.42 -15.50
N LEU A 272 14.43 -3.86 -14.30
CA LEU A 272 13.47 -2.76 -14.07
C LEU A 272 13.87 -1.46 -14.79
N ARG A 273 15.16 -1.15 -14.86
CA ARG A 273 15.66 -0.02 -15.68
C ARG A 273 15.43 -0.26 -17.17
N ALA A 274 15.77 -1.45 -17.67
CA ALA A 274 15.54 -1.80 -19.08
C ALA A 274 14.05 -1.79 -19.44
N LEU A 275 13.20 -2.25 -18.52
CA LEU A 275 11.75 -2.18 -18.64
C LEU A 275 11.27 -0.73 -18.68
N GLY A 276 11.70 0.12 -17.74
CA GLY A 276 11.37 1.55 -17.73
C GLY A 276 11.80 2.30 -19.00
N ALA A 277 12.89 1.88 -19.65
CA ALA A 277 13.37 2.48 -20.89
C ALA A 277 12.62 2.00 -22.16
N THR A 278 11.99 0.83 -22.14
CA THR A 278 11.48 0.16 -23.36
C THR A 278 10.00 -0.17 -23.34
N ALA A 279 9.39 -0.35 -22.16
CA ALA A 279 8.02 -0.82 -22.02
C ALA A 279 6.99 0.19 -22.52
N GLN A 280 7.26 1.49 -22.36
CA GLN A 280 6.29 2.54 -22.65
C GLN A 280 5.78 2.49 -24.10
N LEU A 281 6.64 2.20 -25.08
CA LEU A 281 6.22 2.12 -26.48
C LEU A 281 5.25 0.97 -26.73
N ASP A 282 5.49 -0.19 -26.13
CA ASP A 282 4.62 -1.36 -26.27
C ASP A 282 3.30 -1.17 -25.50
N LEU A 283 3.35 -0.57 -24.31
CA LEU A 283 2.16 -0.26 -23.50
C LEU A 283 1.27 0.81 -24.15
N GLU A 284 1.84 1.84 -24.75
CA GLU A 284 1.07 2.85 -25.48
C GLU A 284 0.37 2.27 -26.71
N ARG A 285 0.94 1.24 -27.35
CA ARG A 285 0.25 0.51 -28.41
C ARG A 285 -0.97 -0.24 -27.87
N PHE A 286 -0.89 -0.86 -26.69
CA PHE A 286 -2.04 -1.49 -26.04
C PHE A 286 -3.12 -0.47 -25.68
N ARG A 287 -2.75 0.64 -25.03
CA ARG A 287 -3.68 1.72 -24.65
C ARG A 287 -4.37 2.34 -25.86
N ARG A 288 -3.63 2.57 -26.96
CA ARG A 288 -4.21 3.05 -28.22
C ARG A 288 -5.23 2.07 -28.79
N LEU A 289 -4.93 0.76 -28.78
CA LEU A 289 -5.89 -0.25 -29.22
C LEU A 289 -7.15 -0.25 -28.34
N VAL A 290 -7.01 -0.13 -27.02
CA VAL A 290 -8.15 0.01 -26.09
C VAL A 290 -8.97 1.26 -26.39
N PHE A 291 -8.31 2.41 -26.51
CA PHE A 291 -8.98 3.68 -26.79
C PHE A 291 -9.76 3.67 -28.10
N ILE A 292 -9.16 3.12 -29.16
CA ILE A 292 -9.80 3.00 -30.47
C ILE A 292 -10.91 1.95 -30.44
N GLY A 293 -10.67 0.80 -29.81
CA GLY A 293 -11.63 -0.31 -29.75
C GLY A 293 -12.87 -0.02 -28.90
N ARG A 294 -12.79 0.94 -27.97
CA ARG A 294 -13.94 1.45 -27.22
C ARG A 294 -14.86 2.36 -28.06
N ARG A 295 -14.45 2.77 -29.27
CA ARG A 295 -15.26 3.62 -30.15
C ARG A 295 -16.23 2.78 -30.99
N ASP A 296 -17.47 3.25 -31.08
CA ASP A 296 -18.55 2.86 -32.02
C ASP A 296 -18.44 1.48 -32.71
N VAL A 297 -18.44 0.40 -31.92
CA VAL A 297 -18.83 -0.92 -32.41
C VAL A 297 -20.29 -1.13 -32.08
N SER A 298 -21.13 -1.19 -33.12
CA SER A 298 -22.57 -1.34 -32.98
C SER A 298 -23.04 -2.65 -33.63
N PRO A 299 -23.75 -3.52 -32.90
CA PRO A 299 -24.10 -3.40 -31.49
C PRO A 299 -22.91 -3.68 -30.56
N GLU A 300 -23.02 -3.26 -29.29
CA GLU A 300 -22.02 -3.61 -28.26
C GLU A 300 -21.84 -5.14 -28.15
N SER A 301 -20.58 -5.57 -27.98
CA SER A 301 -20.15 -6.95 -27.99
C SER A 301 -19.38 -7.28 -26.71
N PRO A 302 -19.94 -8.11 -25.81
CA PRO A 302 -19.27 -8.49 -24.56
C PRO A 302 -17.88 -9.11 -24.74
N PRO A 303 -17.63 -9.96 -25.77
CA PRO A 303 -16.27 -10.46 -26.07
C PRO A 303 -15.24 -9.36 -26.34
N LEU A 304 -15.63 -8.33 -27.10
CA LEU A 304 -14.73 -7.21 -27.40
C LEU A 304 -14.45 -6.42 -26.13
N THR A 305 -15.48 -6.08 -25.36
CA THR A 305 -15.31 -5.36 -24.09
C THR A 305 -14.42 -6.13 -23.12
N SER A 306 -14.60 -7.45 -23.00
CA SER A 306 -13.75 -8.30 -22.16
C SER A 306 -12.30 -8.29 -22.63
N PHE A 307 -12.03 -8.37 -23.93
CA PHE A 307 -10.67 -8.30 -24.47
C PHE A 307 -10.01 -6.95 -24.16
N LEU A 308 -10.70 -5.84 -24.42
CA LEU A 308 -10.17 -4.50 -24.19
C LEU A 308 -9.95 -4.20 -22.70
N LEU A 309 -10.84 -4.67 -21.82
CA LEU A 309 -10.67 -4.52 -20.37
C LEU A 309 -9.51 -5.37 -19.85
N SER A 310 -9.39 -6.63 -20.28
CA SER A 310 -8.24 -7.47 -19.91
C SER A 310 -6.92 -6.86 -20.39
N LEU A 311 -6.90 -6.32 -21.62
CA LEU A 311 -5.71 -5.68 -22.18
C LEU A 311 -5.35 -4.39 -21.42
N GLN A 312 -6.35 -3.59 -21.05
CA GLN A 312 -6.15 -2.42 -20.19
C GLN A 312 -5.59 -2.82 -18.83
N LEU A 313 -6.19 -3.82 -18.16
CA LEU A 313 -5.70 -4.33 -16.88
C LEU A 313 -4.26 -4.87 -16.97
N PHE A 314 -3.88 -5.50 -18.07
CA PHE A 314 -2.50 -5.89 -18.29
C PHE A 314 -1.58 -4.67 -18.44
N ALA A 315 -1.98 -3.64 -19.19
CA ALA A 315 -1.19 -2.43 -19.36
C ALA A 315 -1.04 -1.63 -18.04
N ASP A 316 -2.11 -1.53 -17.25
CA ASP A 316 -2.13 -0.79 -15.98
C ASP A 316 -1.19 -1.42 -14.93
N ALA A 317 -0.93 -2.73 -15.02
CA ALA A 317 0.03 -3.42 -14.16
C ALA A 317 1.47 -2.87 -14.26
N PHE A 318 1.77 -2.20 -15.38
CA PHE A 318 3.05 -1.58 -15.69
C PHE A 318 3.05 -0.06 -15.43
N ASP A 319 1.97 0.52 -14.92
CA ASP A 319 2.04 1.89 -14.40
C ASP A 319 2.95 1.94 -13.18
N SER A 320 3.57 3.10 -12.95
CA SER A 320 4.47 3.26 -11.81
C SER A 320 3.70 3.01 -10.52
N SER A 321 4.20 2.13 -9.66
CA SER A 321 3.68 1.96 -8.32
C SER A 321 4.36 2.91 -7.33
N GLY A 322 3.60 3.35 -6.33
CA GLY A 322 4.08 4.21 -5.24
C GLY A 322 5.21 3.58 -4.42
N GLY A 323 5.84 4.35 -3.54
CA GLY A 323 6.88 3.82 -2.63
C GLY A 323 8.32 4.13 -3.04
N THR A 324 8.55 4.84 -4.14
CA THR A 324 9.91 5.29 -4.52
C THR A 324 10.53 6.20 -3.45
N ARG A 325 9.71 6.95 -2.71
CA ARG A 325 10.13 7.83 -1.61
C ARG A 325 10.59 7.09 -0.37
N LEU A 326 10.30 5.79 -0.23
CA LEU A 326 10.85 4.97 0.85
C LEU A 326 12.39 4.93 0.82
N LEU A 327 12.99 5.06 -0.36
CA LEU A 327 14.44 5.23 -0.50
C LEU A 327 14.96 6.48 0.24
N ARG A 328 14.15 7.55 0.29
CA ARG A 328 14.49 8.80 0.97
C ARG A 328 14.52 8.62 2.49
N ILE A 329 13.56 7.87 3.02
CA ILE A 329 13.48 7.54 4.45
C ILE A 329 14.65 6.65 4.87
N ALA A 330 14.98 5.63 4.08
CA ALA A 330 15.95 4.60 4.46
C ALA A 330 17.42 4.99 4.27
N ARG A 331 17.74 6.05 3.51
CA ARG A 331 19.12 6.43 3.20
C ARG A 331 19.44 7.84 3.70
N PRO A 332 20.61 8.04 4.33
CA PRO A 332 21.07 9.37 4.71
C PRO A 332 21.04 10.35 3.53
N PRO A 333 20.54 11.60 3.72
CA PRO A 333 20.45 12.58 2.64
C PRO A 333 21.76 12.84 1.89
N ILE A 334 22.90 12.70 2.59
CA ILE A 334 24.23 12.84 2.01
C ILE A 334 24.49 11.83 0.87
N LEU A 335 23.82 10.69 0.81
CA LEU A 335 24.06 9.72 -0.26
C LEU A 335 23.30 10.04 -1.55
N PHE A 336 22.40 11.03 -1.55
CA PHE A 336 21.59 11.35 -2.73
C PHE A 336 22.33 12.17 -3.80
N TYR A 337 23.54 12.67 -3.52
CA TYR A 337 24.39 13.20 -4.58
C TYR A 337 25.04 12.03 -5.35
N GLY A 338 24.73 11.91 -6.64
CA GLY A 338 25.44 11.04 -7.59
C GLY A 338 25.22 9.52 -7.48
N LEU A 339 24.98 8.95 -6.30
CA LEU A 339 24.87 7.47 -6.13
C LEU A 339 23.49 6.90 -6.52
N TYR A 340 22.41 7.64 -6.29
CA TYR A 340 21.04 7.22 -6.60
C TYR A 340 20.49 7.96 -7.83
N GLY A 341 21.31 7.99 -8.89
CA GLY A 341 21.18 8.77 -10.12
C GLY A 341 19.79 9.26 -10.56
N ILE A 342 19.77 10.57 -10.81
CA ILE A 342 18.86 11.37 -11.67
C ILE A 342 17.55 11.83 -11.02
N GLY A 343 17.72 12.82 -10.16
CA GLY A 343 16.70 13.71 -9.63
C GLY A 343 17.22 14.33 -8.34
N GLY A 344 17.29 15.66 -8.26
CA GLY A 344 17.42 16.32 -6.97
C GLY A 344 16.27 15.87 -6.05
N MET A 345 16.46 16.02 -4.74
CA MET A 345 15.36 15.78 -3.81
C MET A 345 14.21 16.72 -4.17
N THR A 346 13.06 16.16 -4.54
CA THR A 346 11.87 16.91 -4.90
C THR A 346 11.33 17.65 -3.67
N LYS A 347 10.44 18.61 -3.85
CA LYS A 347 9.83 19.31 -2.70
C LYS A 347 8.99 18.33 -1.88
N ALA A 348 8.31 17.38 -2.53
CA ALA A 348 7.59 16.31 -1.83
C ALA A 348 8.51 15.40 -1.00
N ASP A 349 9.69 15.05 -1.53
CA ASP A 349 10.70 14.29 -0.79
C ASP A 349 11.18 15.05 0.46
N GLN A 350 11.41 16.36 0.33
CA GLN A 350 11.82 17.22 1.45
C GLN A 350 10.73 17.32 2.53
N ARG A 351 9.47 17.51 2.12
CA ARG A 351 8.33 17.52 3.04
C ARG A 351 8.21 16.21 3.79
N LEU A 352 8.32 15.06 3.11
CA LEU A 352 8.29 13.74 3.76
C LEU A 352 9.39 13.59 4.81
N LEU A 353 10.64 13.96 4.49
CA LEU A 353 11.73 13.88 5.45
C LEU A 353 11.50 14.79 6.67
N GLN A 354 11.03 16.01 6.43
CA GLN A 354 10.72 16.92 7.53
C GLN A 354 9.54 16.41 8.37
N LEU A 355 8.50 15.84 7.76
CA LEU A 355 7.37 15.23 8.48
C LEU A 355 7.83 14.10 9.40
N VAL A 356 8.76 13.25 8.95
CA VAL A 356 9.33 12.18 9.80
C VAL A 356 10.09 12.76 10.99
N ILE A 357 10.84 13.86 10.80
CA ILE A 357 11.56 14.56 11.88
C ILE A 357 10.56 15.19 12.86
N GLU A 358 9.60 15.96 12.37
CA GLU A 358 8.59 16.63 13.22
C GLU A 358 7.72 15.61 13.96
N ARG A 359 7.41 14.46 13.35
CA ARG A 359 6.72 13.35 14.03
C ARG A 359 7.51 12.83 15.22
N GLY A 360 8.82 12.66 15.09
CA GLY A 360 9.69 12.23 16.18
C GLY A 360 9.71 13.25 17.32
N LEU A 361 9.88 14.53 16.99
CA LEU A 361 9.86 15.62 17.98
C LEU A 361 8.51 15.73 18.69
N PHE A 362 7.40 15.58 17.94
CA PHE A 362 6.06 15.63 18.49
C PHE A 362 5.79 14.46 19.45
N ALA A 363 6.21 13.24 19.11
CA ALA A 363 6.10 12.09 19.99
C ALA A 363 6.90 12.27 21.30
N GLU A 364 8.14 12.78 21.22
CA GLU A 364 8.97 13.07 22.40
C GLU A 364 8.30 14.09 23.33
N GLN A 365 7.79 15.19 22.76
CA GLN A 365 7.09 16.23 23.52
C GLN A 365 5.80 15.71 24.18
N LEU A 366 5.04 14.88 23.45
CA LEU A 366 3.84 14.21 23.95
C LEU A 366 4.16 13.26 25.12
N ASP A 367 5.29 12.56 25.07
CA ASP A 367 5.70 11.67 26.14
C ASP A 367 6.17 12.42 27.39
N CYS A 368 6.78 13.59 27.24
CA CYS A 368 7.04 14.51 28.35
C CYS A 368 5.73 15.07 28.95
N PHE A 369 4.76 15.40 28.08
CA PHE A 369 3.49 16.01 28.45
C PHE A 369 2.64 15.13 29.39
N THR A 370 2.67 13.81 29.16
CA THR A 370 1.69 12.86 29.70
C THR A 370 2.04 12.29 31.08
N GLN A 371 3.05 12.88 31.72
CA GLN A 371 3.44 12.57 33.10
C GLN A 371 2.62 13.35 34.16
N CYS A 372 1.62 14.15 33.77
CA CYS A 372 0.81 15.01 34.66
C CYS A 372 -0.67 14.59 34.76
N CYS A 373 -1.27 14.69 35.96
CA CYS A 373 -2.55 14.03 36.32
C CYS A 373 -3.75 14.98 36.55
N ASN A 374 -4.20 15.75 35.54
CA ASN A 374 -5.45 16.53 35.63
C ASN A 374 -6.47 16.06 34.57
N ALA A 375 -7.77 16.15 34.88
CA ALA A 375 -8.84 15.64 34.00
C ALA A 375 -8.90 16.34 32.63
N ASP A 376 -8.71 17.67 32.58
CA ASP A 376 -8.66 18.41 31.31
C ASP A 376 -7.46 17.99 30.45
N LEU A 377 -6.38 17.54 31.08
CA LEU A 377 -5.20 17.00 30.39
C LEU A 377 -5.47 15.66 29.73
N ILE A 378 -6.40 14.86 30.24
CA ILE A 378 -6.74 13.55 29.66
C ILE A 378 -7.41 13.74 28.30
N THR A 379 -8.35 14.68 28.21
CA THR A 379 -9.02 14.99 26.94
C THR A 379 -8.01 15.47 25.90
N THR A 380 -7.19 16.47 26.25
CA THR A 380 -6.14 16.97 25.35
C THR A 380 -5.15 15.87 24.96
N GLN A 381 -4.74 15.02 25.90
CA GLN A 381 -3.87 13.88 25.62
C GLN A 381 -4.48 12.91 24.59
N VAL A 382 -5.76 12.57 24.72
CA VAL A 382 -6.45 11.68 23.77
C VAL A 382 -6.46 12.26 22.36
N ILE A 383 -6.67 13.58 22.24
CA ILE A 383 -6.66 14.26 20.94
C ILE A 383 -5.24 14.30 20.36
N LEU A 384 -4.23 14.61 21.16
CA LEU A 384 -2.84 14.63 20.70
C LEU A 384 -2.35 13.24 20.29
N ASP A 385 -2.72 12.19 21.04
CA ASP A 385 -2.46 10.79 20.69
C ASP A 385 -3.12 10.44 19.33
N LYS A 386 -4.30 11.01 19.06
CA LYS A 386 -5.02 10.88 17.78
C LYS A 386 -4.31 11.64 16.65
N LEU A 387 -3.87 12.87 16.86
CA LEU A 387 -3.08 13.63 15.87
C LEU A 387 -1.75 12.94 15.54
N LEU A 388 -1.06 12.34 16.53
CA LEU A 388 0.16 11.57 16.29
C LEU A 388 -0.12 10.34 15.41
N TYR A 389 -1.20 9.63 15.69
CA TYR A 389 -1.65 8.49 14.89
C TYR A 389 -2.02 8.90 13.46
N ASP A 390 -2.66 10.05 13.27
CA ASP A 390 -3.03 10.58 11.95
C ASP A 390 -1.80 11.03 11.15
N LEU A 391 -0.80 11.59 11.83
CA LEU A 391 0.48 11.92 11.22
C LEU A 391 1.18 10.66 10.66
N ASP A 392 1.11 9.53 11.36
CA ASP A 392 1.63 8.26 10.84
C ASP A 392 0.91 7.80 9.57
N ARG A 393 -0.39 8.09 9.43
CA ARG A 393 -1.17 7.82 8.20
C ARG A 393 -0.81 8.80 7.08
N ALA A 394 -0.59 10.06 7.41
CA ALA A 394 -0.12 11.05 6.46
C ALA A 394 1.27 10.67 5.91
N ILE A 395 2.20 10.22 6.76
CA ILE A 395 3.53 9.74 6.35
C ILE A 395 3.42 8.53 5.40
N ASP A 396 2.53 7.57 5.67
CA ASP A 396 2.29 6.45 4.77
C ASP A 396 1.81 6.88 3.39
N LEU A 397 0.86 7.82 3.34
CA LEU A 397 0.33 8.36 2.09
C LEU A 397 1.44 9.08 1.31
N TYR A 398 2.22 9.92 1.98
CA TYR A 398 3.37 10.58 1.36
C TYR A 398 4.43 9.58 0.86
N ALA A 399 4.70 8.51 1.61
CA ALA A 399 5.65 7.48 1.20
C ALA A 399 5.17 6.73 -0.07
N LEU A 400 3.86 6.56 -0.22
CA LEU A 400 3.23 5.97 -1.42
C LEU A 400 3.10 6.95 -2.59
N GLY A 401 3.28 8.25 -2.38
CA GLY A 401 3.21 9.26 -3.44
C GLY A 401 4.21 9.02 -4.58
N ILE A 402 3.77 9.25 -5.82
CA ILE A 402 4.58 9.12 -7.04
C ILE A 402 4.94 10.52 -7.54
N ASP A 403 3.92 11.30 -7.89
CA ASP A 403 4.04 12.66 -8.38
C ASP A 403 3.96 13.68 -7.24
N GLU A 404 4.47 14.89 -7.47
CA GLU A 404 4.21 15.98 -6.52
C GLU A 404 2.73 16.38 -6.58
N LEU A 405 2.11 16.55 -5.41
CA LEU A 405 0.69 16.96 -5.29
C LEU A 405 -0.28 15.94 -5.92
N GLY A 406 0.03 14.65 -5.81
CA GLY A 406 -0.86 13.59 -6.23
C GLY A 406 -2.01 13.35 -5.24
N GLU A 407 -2.87 12.38 -5.57
CA GLU A 407 -3.95 11.95 -4.68
C GLU A 407 -3.47 11.61 -3.25
N PRO A 408 -2.33 10.92 -3.03
CA PRO A 408 -1.87 10.62 -1.67
C PRO A 408 -1.58 11.87 -0.83
N GLU A 409 -0.98 12.92 -1.40
CA GLU A 409 -0.79 14.21 -0.74
C GLU A 409 -2.12 14.92 -0.46
N GLY A 410 -3.09 14.79 -1.36
CA GLY A 410 -4.44 15.32 -1.17
C GLY A 410 -5.16 14.67 -0.01
N ARG A 411 -5.04 13.34 0.11
CA ARG A 411 -5.54 12.58 1.27
C ARG A 411 -4.80 12.97 2.54
N ALA A 412 -3.47 13.07 2.49
CA ALA A 412 -2.66 13.45 3.64
C ALA A 412 -3.00 14.85 4.17
N ALA A 413 -3.36 15.78 3.28
CA ALA A 413 -3.81 17.12 3.65
C ALA A 413 -5.09 17.10 4.48
N ALA A 414 -5.94 16.07 4.42
CA ALA A 414 -7.10 15.96 5.30
C ALA A 414 -6.70 16.01 6.79
N TYR A 415 -5.54 15.45 7.13
CA TYR A 415 -5.02 15.44 8.50
C TYR A 415 -4.51 16.82 8.95
N SER A 416 -4.14 17.71 8.04
CA SER A 416 -3.84 19.11 8.41
C SER A 416 -5.08 19.88 8.86
N HIS A 417 -6.23 19.64 8.23
CA HIS A 417 -7.49 20.30 8.64
C HIS A 417 -7.96 19.84 10.04
N LEU A 418 -7.57 18.65 10.49
CA LEU A 418 -7.78 18.22 11.88
C LEU A 418 -6.91 19.01 12.86
N ILE A 419 -5.68 19.36 12.46
CA ILE A 419 -4.78 20.20 13.25
C ILE A 419 -5.35 21.61 13.34
N ASP A 420 -5.87 22.17 12.23
CA ASP A 420 -6.49 23.50 12.21
C ASP A 420 -7.61 23.63 13.25
N ILE A 421 -8.57 22.70 13.23
CA ILE A 421 -9.71 22.72 14.16
C ILE A 421 -9.24 22.55 15.60
N PHE A 422 -8.18 21.76 15.82
CA PHE A 422 -7.63 21.59 17.14
C PHE A 422 -6.91 22.86 17.66
N LEU A 423 -6.22 23.60 16.77
CA LEU A 423 -5.53 24.85 17.11
C LEU A 423 -6.49 26.05 17.20
N ASP A 424 -7.65 25.99 16.54
CA ASP A 424 -8.68 27.02 16.58
C ASP A 424 -9.38 27.07 17.95
N GLU A 425 -9.01 28.09 18.74
CA GLU A 425 -9.54 28.32 20.08
C GLU A 425 -11.06 28.55 20.12
N ASP A 426 -11.66 29.02 19.02
CA ASP A 426 -13.10 29.27 18.92
C ASP A 426 -13.86 28.00 18.50
N ALA A 427 -13.19 27.08 17.81
CA ALA A 427 -13.78 25.83 17.34
C ALA A 427 -13.66 24.67 18.36
N PHE A 428 -12.66 24.72 19.26
CA PHE A 428 -12.36 23.60 20.14
C PHE A 428 -11.86 24.00 21.54
N GLU A 429 -12.78 24.01 22.51
CA GLU A 429 -12.51 24.45 23.90
C GLU A 429 -11.40 23.72 24.71
N PRO A 430 -11.04 22.42 24.48
CA PRO A 430 -10.03 21.76 25.31
C PRO A 430 -8.58 22.23 25.07
N ALA A 431 -8.32 23.13 24.12
CA ALA A 431 -7.00 23.73 23.90
C ALA A 431 -6.55 24.69 25.04
N ARG A 432 -7.50 25.24 25.82
CA ARG A 432 -7.26 26.33 26.80
C ARG A 432 -6.45 25.96 28.05
N ALA A 433 -6.12 24.70 28.30
CA ALA A 433 -5.67 24.26 29.62
C ALA A 433 -4.15 24.32 29.90
N LEU A 434 -3.29 24.78 28.96
CA LEU A 434 -1.87 24.38 28.99
C LEU A 434 -0.81 25.46 28.74
N PRO A 435 0.11 25.72 29.70
CA PRO A 435 1.23 26.67 29.53
C PRO A 435 2.47 26.10 28.80
N THR A 436 2.50 24.81 28.42
CA THR A 436 3.63 24.14 27.75
C THR A 436 3.16 23.27 26.58
N PHE A 437 2.27 23.79 25.76
CA PHE A 437 1.66 23.09 24.65
C PHE A 437 2.61 23.07 23.41
N PRO A 438 2.74 21.94 22.67
CA PRO A 438 3.61 21.84 21.48
C PRO A 438 3.02 22.52 20.23
N GLU A 439 2.47 23.72 20.38
CA GLU A 439 1.79 24.47 19.32
C GLU A 439 2.66 24.64 18.07
N ALA A 440 3.90 25.12 18.30
CA ALA A 440 4.86 25.38 17.24
C ALA A 440 5.30 24.12 16.47
N ASN A 441 5.11 22.92 17.03
CA ASN A 441 5.36 21.67 16.32
C ASN A 441 4.15 21.30 15.45
N LEU A 442 2.92 21.46 15.96
CA LEU A 442 1.70 21.22 15.20
C LEU A 442 1.55 22.18 14.02
N GLU A 443 1.83 23.47 14.19
CA GLU A 443 1.84 24.47 13.10
C GLU A 443 2.87 24.10 11.99
N ARG A 444 4.03 23.54 12.37
CA ARG A 444 5.01 23.04 11.40
C ARG A 444 4.49 21.81 10.66
N ILE A 445 3.88 20.87 11.37
CA ILE A 445 3.29 19.67 10.75
C ILE A 445 2.17 20.07 9.79
N GLU A 446 1.28 20.97 10.19
CA GLU A 446 0.21 21.52 9.37
C GLU A 446 0.76 22.14 8.07
N SER A 447 1.74 23.05 8.21
CA SER A 447 2.37 23.73 7.07
C SER A 447 3.22 22.81 6.17
N LEU A 448 3.59 21.61 6.64
CA LEU A 448 4.22 20.57 5.83
C LEU A 448 3.21 19.70 5.08
N LEU A 449 1.99 19.56 5.60
CA LEU A 449 0.91 18.78 4.99
C LEU A 449 0.11 19.59 3.96
N ARG A 450 -0.05 20.90 4.17
CA ARG A 450 -0.63 21.85 3.22
C ARG A 450 0.09 23.21 3.27
N PRO A 451 0.14 23.98 2.17
CA PRO A 451 0.56 25.36 2.24
C PRO A 451 -0.50 26.21 2.97
N VAL A 452 -0.04 27.09 3.86
CA VAL A 452 -0.85 28.00 4.69
C VAL A 452 -0.42 29.43 4.37
N ASP A 453 -1.38 30.37 4.26
CA ASP A 453 -1.14 31.72 3.72
C ASP A 453 -0.51 32.72 4.73
N ASP A 454 -0.21 32.29 5.96
CA ASP A 454 0.28 33.17 7.03
C ASP A 454 1.80 33.42 6.97
N GLY A 455 2.22 34.35 6.11
CA GLY A 455 3.56 34.95 6.11
C GLY A 455 4.72 34.02 5.72
N PRO A 456 5.98 34.50 5.75
CA PRO A 456 7.15 33.67 5.45
C PRO A 456 7.39 32.68 6.59
N THR A 457 6.66 31.57 6.58
CA THR A 457 6.96 30.43 7.47
C THR A 457 8.28 29.80 7.04
N PRO A 458 9.08 29.23 7.97
CA PRO A 458 10.29 28.46 7.63
C PRO A 458 10.02 27.30 6.66
N VAL A 459 8.76 26.90 6.54
CA VAL A 459 8.26 25.76 5.79
C VAL A 459 7.82 26.16 4.37
N ALA A 460 7.58 27.46 4.10
CA ALA A 460 7.21 27.95 2.77
C ALA A 460 8.22 27.56 1.68
N GLN A 461 9.50 27.40 2.04
CA GLN A 461 10.53 26.91 1.13
C GLN A 461 10.25 25.51 0.58
N PHE A 462 9.38 24.71 1.20
CA PHE A 462 9.05 23.36 0.76
C PHE A 462 7.85 23.31 -0.20
N TRP A 463 7.28 24.45 -0.58
CA TRP A 463 6.16 24.52 -1.53
C TRP A 463 6.53 25.39 -2.75
N GLU A 464 6.05 25.02 -3.93
CA GLU A 464 6.16 25.83 -5.15
C GLU A 464 4.89 26.63 -5.44
N ILE A 465 3.80 26.27 -4.76
CA ILE A 465 2.48 26.84 -4.91
C ILE A 465 2.00 27.44 -3.58
N ASN A 466 1.10 28.41 -3.67
CA ASN A 466 0.44 29.01 -2.50
C ASN A 466 -0.83 28.23 -2.09
N ALA A 467 -1.49 28.62 -0.99
CA ALA A 467 -2.66 27.91 -0.49
C ALA A 467 -3.86 27.97 -1.45
N ALA A 468 -4.05 29.11 -2.14
CA ALA A 468 -5.10 29.25 -3.14
C ALA A 468 -4.92 28.27 -4.31
N GLN A 469 -3.71 28.18 -4.86
CA GLN A 469 -3.35 27.24 -5.93
C GLN A 469 -3.46 25.79 -5.46
N PHE A 470 -3.05 25.49 -4.23
CA PHE A 470 -3.20 24.15 -3.66
C PHE A 470 -4.67 23.76 -3.56
N THR A 471 -5.53 24.68 -3.12
CA THR A 471 -6.97 24.43 -3.02
C THR A 471 -7.59 24.20 -4.39
N GLU A 472 -7.14 24.91 -5.44
CA GLU A 472 -7.60 24.71 -6.82
C GLU A 472 -7.11 23.38 -7.42
N LEU A 473 -5.85 23.01 -7.17
CA LEU A 473 -5.24 21.79 -7.71
C LEU A 473 -5.77 20.53 -7.01
N MET A 474 -5.99 20.63 -5.69
CA MET A 474 -6.48 19.56 -4.82
C MET A 474 -7.98 19.70 -4.54
N ALA A 475 -8.71 20.37 -5.45
CA ALA A 475 -10.09 20.82 -5.30
C ALA A 475 -11.14 19.72 -5.08
N SER A 476 -10.75 18.45 -5.16
CA SER A 476 -11.59 17.36 -4.65
C SER A 476 -11.62 17.42 -3.11
N THR A 477 -12.50 18.24 -2.55
CA THR A 477 -12.96 18.13 -1.16
C THR A 477 -13.43 16.70 -0.87
N ASP A 478 -14.02 16.03 -1.86
CA ASP A 478 -14.53 14.65 -1.79
C ASP A 478 -13.48 13.65 -1.26
N ILE A 479 -12.24 13.69 -1.77
CA ILE A 479 -11.17 12.78 -1.34
C ILE A 479 -10.77 13.02 0.13
N ARG A 480 -10.71 14.29 0.57
CA ARG A 480 -10.39 14.65 1.95
C ARG A 480 -11.51 14.25 2.90
N THR A 481 -12.75 14.55 2.54
CA THR A 481 -13.94 14.14 3.28
C THR A 481 -14.05 12.63 3.34
N GLN A 482 -13.74 11.90 2.26
CA GLN A 482 -13.70 10.44 2.24
C GLN A 482 -12.69 9.90 3.26
N GLU A 483 -11.49 10.46 3.31
CA GLU A 483 -10.44 10.06 4.26
C GLU A 483 -10.93 10.26 5.72
N LEU A 484 -11.53 11.41 6.03
CA LEU A 484 -12.10 11.70 7.35
C LEU A 484 -13.29 10.79 7.70
N CYS A 485 -14.12 10.44 6.71
CA CYS A 485 -15.19 9.47 6.90
C CYS A 485 -14.65 8.07 7.26
N VAL A 486 -13.56 7.63 6.62
CA VAL A 486 -12.90 6.35 6.96
C VAL A 486 -12.40 6.39 8.41
N GLN A 487 -11.78 7.50 8.82
CA GLN A 487 -11.34 7.72 10.19
C GLN A 487 -12.51 7.65 11.19
N LYS A 488 -13.59 8.39 10.94
CA LYS A 488 -14.80 8.38 11.77
C LYS A 488 -15.38 6.98 11.97
N GLN A 489 -15.46 6.18 10.90
CA GLN A 489 -15.94 4.81 10.98
C GLN A 489 -15.05 3.90 11.82
N MET A 490 -13.74 4.09 11.73
CA MET A 490 -12.76 3.34 12.50
C MET A 490 -12.86 3.67 13.99
N GLU A 491 -12.96 4.96 14.37
CA GLU A 491 -13.20 5.37 15.77
C GLU A 491 -14.44 4.70 16.38
N LYS A 492 -15.54 4.71 15.62
CA LYS A 492 -16.81 4.12 16.06
C LYS A 492 -16.68 2.62 16.34
N ARG A 493 -15.86 1.90 15.58
CA ARG A 493 -15.61 0.46 15.79
C ARG A 493 -14.76 0.19 17.03
N TRP A 494 -13.85 1.09 17.37
CA TRP A 494 -13.00 0.94 18.55
C TRP A 494 -13.75 1.12 19.86
N LYS A 495 -14.88 1.84 19.89
CA LYS A 495 -15.74 1.97 21.07
C LYS A 495 -16.04 0.61 21.73
N THR A 496 -16.44 -0.38 20.93
CA THR A 496 -16.78 -1.72 21.44
C THR A 496 -15.57 -2.43 22.04
N LEU A 497 -14.38 -2.28 21.44
CA LEU A 497 -13.14 -2.89 21.93
C LEU A 497 -12.66 -2.23 23.22
N LEU A 498 -12.79 -0.90 23.34
CA LEU A 498 -12.41 -0.17 24.55
C LEU A 498 -13.27 -0.56 25.75
N GLN A 499 -14.58 -0.75 25.54
CA GLN A 499 -15.50 -1.22 26.58
C GLN A 499 -15.11 -2.58 27.17
N THR A 500 -14.45 -3.44 26.39
CA THR A 500 -13.97 -4.75 26.87
C THR A 500 -12.62 -4.68 27.58
N MET A 501 -11.79 -3.67 27.29
CA MET A 501 -10.39 -3.59 27.71
C MET A 501 -10.17 -2.71 28.96
N ALA A 502 -11.07 -1.77 29.24
CA ALA A 502 -10.91 -0.81 30.34
C ALA A 502 -12.14 -0.87 31.28
N PRO A 503 -11.98 -1.31 32.54
CA PRO A 503 -13.00 -1.10 33.55
C PRO A 503 -13.09 0.41 33.86
N ASN A 504 -14.21 1.02 33.46
CA ASN A 504 -14.40 2.48 33.35
C ASN A 504 -14.07 3.26 34.64
N CYS A 505 -12.94 3.98 34.66
CA CYS A 505 -12.65 5.03 35.66
C CYS A 505 -13.08 6.43 35.21
N VAL A 506 -13.23 6.65 33.89
CA VAL A 506 -13.65 7.92 33.24
C VAL A 506 -14.76 7.60 32.24
N SER A 507 -15.66 8.56 31.95
CA SER A 507 -16.71 8.38 30.93
C SER A 507 -16.07 8.23 29.54
N LEU A 508 -15.98 6.98 29.08
CA LEU A 508 -15.54 6.63 27.73
C LEU A 508 -16.35 7.38 26.66
N GLU A 509 -17.64 7.62 26.93
CA GLU A 509 -18.53 8.31 25.99
C GLU A 509 -18.13 9.77 25.79
N ASN A 510 -17.70 10.45 26.84
CA ASN A 510 -17.28 11.85 26.75
C ASN A 510 -15.96 11.97 25.98
N LEU A 511 -14.99 11.07 26.23
CA LEU A 511 -13.70 11.10 25.53
C LEU A 511 -13.85 10.79 24.03
N LEU A 512 -14.67 9.81 23.68
CA LEU A 512 -14.94 9.49 22.28
C LEU A 512 -15.80 10.55 21.58
N ALA A 513 -16.70 11.21 22.31
CA ALA A 513 -17.47 12.34 21.77
C ALA A 513 -16.54 13.47 21.34
N VAL A 514 -15.53 13.81 22.13
CA VAL A 514 -14.57 14.87 21.78
C VAL A 514 -13.78 14.53 20.50
N VAL A 515 -13.41 13.28 20.29
CA VAL A 515 -12.75 12.84 19.04
C VAL A 515 -13.72 12.88 17.86
N ASP A 516 -14.99 12.47 18.06
CA ASP A 516 -16.02 12.56 17.01
C ASP A 516 -16.32 14.02 16.65
N ASP A 517 -16.39 14.92 17.64
CA ASP A 517 -16.60 16.36 17.46
C ASP A 517 -15.47 16.99 16.66
N LEU A 518 -14.21 16.66 16.98
CA LEU A 518 -13.05 17.09 16.20
C LEU A 518 -13.20 16.70 14.73
N ILE A 519 -13.50 15.43 14.44
CA ILE A 519 -13.64 14.93 13.07
C ILE A 519 -14.86 15.55 12.36
N ASN A 520 -15.99 15.72 13.06
CA ASN A 520 -17.20 16.30 12.51
C ASN A 520 -16.99 17.77 12.14
N ASN A 521 -16.39 18.56 13.02
CA ASN A 521 -16.06 19.96 12.79
C ASN A 521 -15.11 20.11 11.58
N THR A 522 -14.14 19.20 11.42
CA THR A 522 -13.27 19.20 10.24
C THR A 522 -14.01 18.82 8.95
N ILE A 523 -14.96 17.88 9.00
CA ILE A 523 -15.76 17.55 7.83
C ILE A 523 -16.63 18.75 7.42
N GLU A 524 -17.24 19.43 8.40
CA GLU A 524 -18.06 20.61 8.18
C GLU A 524 -17.24 21.79 7.63
N SER A 525 -16.02 22.01 8.12
CA SER A 525 -15.13 23.06 7.61
C SER A 525 -14.72 22.84 6.15
N LEU A 526 -14.71 21.58 5.69
CA LEU A 526 -14.50 21.20 4.30
C LEU A 526 -15.77 21.23 3.43
N ASN A 527 -16.89 21.74 3.96
CA ASN A 527 -18.22 21.70 3.34
C ASN A 527 -18.76 20.28 3.08
N GLY A 528 -18.26 19.28 3.81
CA GLY A 528 -18.80 17.92 3.79
C GLY A 528 -19.98 17.76 4.75
N ASP A 529 -20.79 16.72 4.55
CA ASP A 529 -21.83 16.31 5.50
C ASP A 529 -21.31 15.16 6.38
N PRO A 530 -21.11 15.33 7.69
CA PRO A 530 -20.66 14.25 8.58
C PRO A 530 -21.61 13.05 8.63
N ARG A 531 -22.87 13.22 8.19
CA ARG A 531 -23.89 12.15 8.13
C ARG A 531 -23.74 11.31 6.86
N SER A 532 -23.14 11.83 5.80
CA SER A 532 -22.91 11.07 4.56
C SER A 532 -21.81 10.02 4.71
N CYS A 533 -21.08 10.02 5.83
CA CYS A 533 -20.06 9.01 6.13
C CYS A 533 -20.63 7.62 6.46
N GLU A 534 -21.94 7.43 6.57
CA GLU A 534 -22.52 6.11 6.78
C GLU A 534 -22.49 5.27 5.50
N VAL A 535 -21.58 4.30 5.43
CA VAL A 535 -21.56 3.32 4.34
C VAL A 535 -22.72 2.35 4.53
N ASN A 536 -23.84 2.65 3.88
CA ASN A 536 -24.87 1.67 3.61
C ASN A 536 -24.31 0.69 2.57
N ILE A 537 -23.72 -0.41 3.03
CA ILE A 537 -23.46 -1.56 2.16
C ILE A 537 -24.83 -2.10 1.77
N LEU A 538 -25.37 -1.60 0.67
CA LEU A 538 -26.45 -2.26 -0.04
C LEU A 538 -25.87 -3.57 -0.53
N LEU A 539 -26.04 -4.63 0.26
CA LEU A 539 -25.77 -5.99 -0.19
C LEU A 539 -26.48 -6.15 -1.54
N PRO A 540 -25.80 -6.68 -2.58
CA PRO A 540 -26.47 -6.94 -3.84
C PRO A 540 -27.72 -7.78 -3.55
N PRO A 541 -28.86 -7.46 -4.16
CA PRO A 541 -30.11 -8.12 -3.81
C PRO A 541 -29.92 -9.62 -3.99
N THR A 542 -29.95 -10.37 -2.90
CA THR A 542 -30.15 -11.81 -2.91
C THR A 542 -31.44 -12.10 -3.70
N GLN A 543 -31.58 -13.30 -4.25
CA GLN A 543 -32.77 -13.68 -5.03
C GLN A 543 -34.09 -13.33 -4.28
N GLU A 544 -34.10 -13.48 -2.96
CA GLU A 544 -35.23 -13.17 -2.07
C GLU A 544 -35.54 -11.66 -1.98
N THR A 545 -34.53 -10.80 -2.00
CA THR A 545 -34.70 -9.33 -1.95
C THR A 545 -35.03 -8.74 -3.32
N SER A 546 -34.59 -9.39 -4.41
CA SER A 546 -35.01 -9.11 -5.78
C SER A 546 -36.54 -9.27 -5.95
N TRP A 547 -37.12 -10.36 -5.44
CA TRP A 547 -38.57 -10.59 -5.49
C TRP A 547 -39.37 -9.53 -4.72
N ASN A 548 -38.89 -9.13 -3.53
CA ASN A 548 -39.53 -8.06 -2.76
C ASN A 548 -39.44 -6.68 -3.44
N SER A 549 -38.35 -6.40 -4.16
CA SER A 549 -38.21 -5.17 -4.94
C SER A 549 -39.13 -5.15 -6.18
N LEU A 550 -39.34 -6.32 -6.80
CA LEU A 550 -40.25 -6.50 -7.93
C LEU A 550 -41.72 -6.40 -7.48
N THR A 551 -42.10 -7.01 -6.36
CA THR A 551 -43.45 -6.86 -5.80
C THR A 551 -43.71 -5.43 -5.35
N HIS A 552 -42.75 -4.72 -4.78
CA HIS A 552 -42.90 -3.29 -4.46
C HIS A 552 -43.05 -2.40 -5.71
N ARG A 553 -42.35 -2.71 -6.82
CA ARG A 553 -42.53 -2.00 -8.12
C ARG A 553 -43.86 -2.34 -8.79
N ILE A 554 -44.34 -3.57 -8.68
CA ILE A 554 -45.64 -3.98 -9.24
C ILE A 554 -46.79 -3.38 -8.43
N LEU A 555 -46.67 -3.31 -7.10
CA LEU A 555 -47.69 -2.69 -6.24
C LEU A 555 -47.72 -1.16 -6.38
N SER A 556 -46.57 -0.51 -6.51
CA SER A 556 -46.51 0.96 -6.74
C SER A 556 -46.91 1.38 -8.16
N SER A 557 -46.66 0.55 -9.18
CA SER A 557 -47.15 0.80 -10.55
C SER A 557 -48.63 0.43 -10.74
N GLY A 558 -49.14 -0.55 -9.98
CA GLY A 558 -50.56 -0.92 -9.98
C GLY A 558 -51.47 0.13 -9.33
N ALA A 559 -51.00 0.82 -8.29
CA ALA A 559 -51.75 1.87 -7.60
C ALA A 559 -52.02 3.11 -8.49
N ASN A 560 -51.17 3.38 -9.48
CA ASN A 560 -51.33 4.51 -10.40
C ASN A 560 -52.23 4.22 -11.62
N ARG A 561 -52.70 2.97 -11.82
CA ARG A 561 -53.62 2.61 -12.92
C ARG A 561 -55.10 2.53 -12.55
N PHE A 562 -55.47 2.72 -11.28
CA PHE A 562 -56.86 2.75 -10.81
C PHE A 562 -57.37 4.17 -10.45
N LYS A 563 -56.61 5.21 -10.79
CA LYS A 563 -57.03 6.61 -10.73
C LYS A 563 -56.94 7.27 -12.10
N GLN A 564 -57.71 6.78 -13.06
CA GLN A 564 -58.18 7.54 -14.23
C GLN A 564 -59.62 7.15 -14.51
#